data_AF-A0A949U181-F1
#
_entry.id   AF-A0A949U181-F1
#
_cell.length_a   1.000
_cell.length_b   1.000
_cell.length_c   1.000
_cell.angle_alpha   90.00
_cell.angle_beta   90.00
_cell.angle_gamma   90.00
#
_symmetry.space_group_name_H-M   'P 1'
#
loop_
_entity.id
_entity.type
_entity.pdbx_description
1 polymer ?
#
loop_
_entity_poly.entity_id
_entity_poly.type
_entity_poly.pdbx_seq_one_letter_code
_entity_poly.pdbx_strand_id
1 'polypeptide(L)'
;MKINNFILSGSSESEDFEYGMEILPKKIPNKLTDRINVSIEKKIIGKNRYNLSFKRKVKFEIINNNYNLSKEIFGKYINFLVSFIYGLSKSKEEFNIENQGRIMISFLNEEFIKIVAIVNNNDNSNKVFFTLSKQELLIYIEILKNIYFERYVDIYSNYQMNYLVNPITKEERKNIYVGALYAFIDSALDNRDEDMFYQLSKEINTILNN
;
A
#
# COMPACT_ATOMS: atom_id res chain seq x y z
N MET A 1 4.72 13.24 0.54
CA MET A 1 4.40 11.90 0.10
C MET A 1 2.90 11.80 -0.12
N LYS A 2 2.44 11.12 -1.18
CA LYS A 2 1.05 10.66 -1.30
C LYS A 2 1.02 9.17 -0.97
N ILE A 3 0.02 8.74 -0.22
CA ILE A 3 -0.15 7.35 0.21
C ILE A 3 -1.56 6.92 -0.17
N ASN A 4 -1.69 5.83 -0.91
CA ASN A 4 -2.99 5.28 -1.30
C ASN A 4 -3.10 3.85 -0.79
N ASN A 5 -4.19 3.51 -0.14
CA ASN A 5 -4.51 2.12 0.19
C ASN A 5 -5.08 1.44 -1.05
N PHE A 6 -4.79 0.15 -1.22
CA PHE A 6 -5.44 -0.68 -2.23
C PHE A 6 -5.74 -2.07 -1.68
N ILE A 7 -6.81 -2.65 -2.20
CA ILE A 7 -7.19 -4.04 -1.98
C ILE A 7 -7.28 -4.67 -3.35
N LEU A 8 -6.53 -5.75 -3.58
CA LEU A 8 -6.68 -6.59 -4.76
C LEU A 8 -7.29 -7.92 -4.29
N SER A 9 -8.53 -8.16 -4.70
CA SER A 9 -9.13 -9.48 -4.62
C SER A 9 -8.48 -10.37 -5.69
N GLY A 10 -7.86 -11.49 -5.30
CA GLY A 10 -7.31 -12.44 -6.25
C GLY A 10 -8.40 -12.94 -7.19
N SER A 11 -8.17 -12.86 -8.50
CA SER A 11 -9.02 -13.54 -9.48
C SER A 11 -8.67 -15.03 -9.50
N SER A 12 -9.69 -15.88 -9.35
CA SER A 12 -9.74 -17.35 -9.50
C SER A 12 -9.13 -18.21 -8.38
N GLU A 13 -10.02 -19.02 -7.77
CA GLU A 13 -9.83 -20.27 -7.02
C GLU A 13 -9.05 -20.31 -5.70
N SER A 14 -8.24 -19.31 -5.35
CA SER A 14 -7.71 -19.18 -3.99
C SER A 14 -8.38 -18.03 -3.25
N GLU A 15 -8.86 -18.30 -2.03
CA GLU A 15 -9.40 -17.29 -1.10
C GLU A 15 -8.27 -16.38 -0.51
N ASP A 16 -7.26 -16.07 -1.31
CA ASP A 16 -6.14 -15.20 -0.92
C ASP A 16 -6.55 -13.74 -1.13
N PHE A 17 -6.22 -12.89 -0.17
CA PHE A 17 -6.48 -11.45 -0.27
C PHE A 17 -5.19 -10.65 -0.11
N GLU A 18 -4.98 -9.71 -1.03
CA GLU A 18 -3.85 -8.80 -1.00
C GLU A 18 -4.30 -7.40 -0.56
N TYR A 19 -3.75 -6.94 0.54
CA TYR A 19 -3.92 -5.57 1.02
C TYR A 19 -2.57 -4.86 0.97
N GLY A 20 -2.54 -3.63 0.48
CA GLY A 20 -1.30 -2.89 0.39
C GLY A 20 -1.45 -1.39 0.38
N MET A 21 -0.29 -0.74 0.38
CA MET A 21 -0.12 0.69 0.38
C MET A 21 0.81 1.08 -0.74
N GLU A 22 0.35 1.99 -1.59
CA GLU A 22 1.13 2.65 -2.63
C GLU A 22 1.68 3.97 -2.06
N ILE A 23 2.97 4.18 -2.25
CA ILE A 23 3.71 5.31 -1.71
C ILE A 23 4.36 6.06 -2.86
N LEU A 24 4.00 7.34 -3.00
CA LEU A 24 4.57 8.25 -3.97
C LEU A 24 5.43 9.30 -3.24
N PRO A 25 6.76 9.14 -3.22
CA PRO A 25 7.66 10.16 -2.68
C PRO A 25 7.49 11.50 -3.41
N LYS A 26 7.71 12.63 -2.72
CA LYS A 26 7.58 13.96 -3.35
C LYS A 26 8.54 14.13 -4.53
N LYS A 27 9.75 13.59 -4.43
CA LYS A 27 10.83 13.74 -5.42
C LYS A 27 10.91 12.55 -6.37
N ILE A 28 9.83 12.30 -7.11
CA ILE A 28 9.81 11.33 -8.22
C ILE A 28 9.70 12.04 -9.59
N PRO A 29 10.45 11.60 -10.61
CA PRO A 29 10.36 12.18 -11.95
C PRO A 29 9.00 11.95 -12.60
N ASN A 30 8.43 10.74 -12.47
CA ASN A 30 7.17 10.40 -13.10
C ASN A 30 6.13 9.93 -12.08
N LYS A 31 5.23 10.85 -11.70
CA LYS A 31 4.16 10.58 -10.71
C LYS A 31 3.11 9.56 -11.18
N LEU A 32 3.05 9.23 -12.48
CA LEU A 32 2.10 8.26 -13.02
C LEU A 32 2.62 6.82 -12.89
N THR A 33 3.94 6.63 -12.90
CA THR A 33 4.55 5.29 -12.95
C THR A 33 5.38 4.96 -11.73
N ASP A 34 6.06 5.95 -11.16
CA ASP A 34 7.08 5.77 -10.15
C ASP A 34 6.43 5.66 -8.77
N ARG A 35 6.60 4.53 -8.12
CA ARG A 35 5.99 4.24 -6.81
C ARG A 35 6.72 3.15 -6.07
N ILE A 36 6.58 3.19 -4.75
CA ILE A 36 6.96 2.11 -3.85
C ILE A 36 5.66 1.50 -3.36
N ASN A 37 5.47 0.20 -3.55
CA ASN A 37 4.31 -0.51 -3.01
C ASN A 37 4.77 -1.47 -1.92
N VAL A 38 3.95 -1.59 -0.89
CA VAL A 38 4.09 -2.60 0.16
C VAL A 38 2.75 -3.29 0.28
N SER A 39 2.73 -4.61 0.19
CA SER A 39 1.51 -5.38 0.39
C SER A 39 1.73 -6.61 1.25
N ILE A 40 0.63 -7.11 1.80
CA ILE A 40 0.54 -8.39 2.48
C ILE A 40 -0.42 -9.28 1.68
N GLU A 41 0.08 -10.42 1.25
CA GLU A 41 -0.73 -11.52 0.72
C GLU A 41 -1.09 -12.40 1.93
N LYS A 42 -2.36 -12.32 2.34
CA LYS A 42 -2.89 -13.18 3.40
C LYS A 42 -3.42 -14.45 2.78
N LYS A 43 -2.95 -15.58 3.29
CA LYS A 43 -3.45 -16.91 2.92
C LYS A 43 -4.35 -17.42 4.03
N ILE A 44 -5.51 -17.96 3.68
CA ILE A 44 -6.39 -18.63 4.64
C ILE A 44 -5.72 -19.88 5.21
N ILE A 45 -4.96 -20.59 4.37
CA ILE A 45 -4.14 -21.72 4.76
C ILE A 45 -2.69 -21.45 4.37
N GLY A 46 -1.80 -21.33 5.36
CA GLY A 46 -0.37 -21.13 5.15
C GLY A 46 0.18 -19.90 5.87
N LYS A 47 1.37 -19.46 5.46
CA LYS A 47 2.05 -18.28 6.02
C LYS A 47 1.80 -17.07 5.13
N ASN A 48 1.46 -15.94 5.75
CA ASN A 48 1.39 -14.65 5.08
C ASN A 48 2.71 -14.32 4.38
N ARG A 49 2.62 -13.67 3.23
CA ARG A 49 3.77 -13.14 2.49
C ARG A 49 3.69 -11.62 2.44
N TYR A 50 4.85 -10.98 2.54
CA TYR A 50 4.97 -9.53 2.48
C TYR A 50 5.71 -9.18 1.20
N ASN A 51 5.12 -8.32 0.38
CA ASN A 51 5.69 -7.94 -0.91
C ASN A 51 6.17 -6.49 -0.85
N LEU A 52 7.41 -6.25 -1.25
CA LEU A 52 7.98 -4.93 -1.48
C LEU A 52 8.18 -4.74 -2.98
N SER A 53 7.64 -3.67 -3.55
CA SER A 53 7.75 -3.38 -4.97
C SER A 53 8.28 -1.97 -5.18
N PHE A 54 9.34 -1.85 -5.97
CA PHE A 54 9.95 -0.60 -6.38
C PHE A 54 9.79 -0.47 -7.89
N LYS A 55 8.80 0.33 -8.31
CA LYS A 55 8.43 0.47 -9.71
C LYS A 55 8.85 1.83 -10.23
N ARG A 56 9.68 1.87 -11.28
CA ARG A 56 10.18 3.12 -11.85
C ARG A 56 10.28 3.04 -13.36
N LYS A 57 9.86 4.11 -14.05
CA LYS A 57 10.08 4.25 -15.49
C LYS A 57 11.53 4.65 -15.75
N VAL A 58 12.22 3.85 -16.56
CA VAL A 58 13.57 4.10 -17.03
C VAL A 58 13.54 4.12 -18.55
N LYS A 59 13.76 5.30 -19.15
CA LYS A 59 13.57 5.53 -20.59
C LYS A 59 12.14 5.15 -21.02
N PHE A 60 11.99 4.09 -21.82
CA PHE A 60 10.72 3.62 -22.37
C PHE A 60 10.14 2.42 -21.61
N GLU A 61 10.90 1.85 -20.66
CA GLU A 61 10.51 0.64 -19.93
C GLU A 61 10.14 0.96 -18.49
N ILE A 62 9.25 0.14 -17.93
CA ILE A 62 8.90 0.20 -16.51
C ILE A 62 9.61 -0.95 -15.82
N ILE A 63 10.63 -0.63 -15.04
CA ILE A 63 11.34 -1.61 -14.22
C ILE A 63 10.54 -1.80 -12.94
N ASN A 64 10.22 -3.05 -12.62
CA ASN A 64 9.52 -3.43 -11.41
C ASN A 64 10.39 -4.38 -10.58
N ASN A 65 10.98 -3.86 -9.51
CA ASN A 65 11.81 -4.64 -8.61
C ASN A 65 10.97 -5.10 -7.43
N ASN A 66 10.59 -6.38 -7.42
CA ASN A 66 9.75 -6.99 -6.39
C ASN A 66 10.58 -7.88 -5.47
N TYR A 67 10.23 -7.89 -4.19
CA TYR A 67 10.76 -8.79 -3.18
C TYR A 67 9.61 -9.44 -2.42
N ASN A 68 9.67 -10.76 -2.27
CA ASN A 68 8.71 -11.56 -1.53
C ASN A 68 9.37 -12.01 -0.23
N LEU A 69 8.84 -11.55 0.90
CA LEU A 69 9.44 -11.69 2.21
C LEU A 69 8.56 -12.52 3.13
N SER A 70 9.20 -13.37 3.95
CA SER A 70 8.56 -13.93 5.12
C SER A 70 8.36 -12.85 6.19
N LYS A 71 7.46 -13.08 7.16
CA LYS A 71 7.27 -12.17 8.29
C LYS A 71 8.58 -11.83 9.00
N GLU A 72 9.43 -12.83 9.24
CA GLU A 72 10.73 -12.64 9.89
C GLU A 72 11.65 -11.71 9.09
N ILE A 73 11.79 -11.95 7.77
CA ILE A 73 12.65 -11.12 6.91
C ILE A 73 12.07 -9.71 6.79
N PHE A 74 10.75 -9.57 6.71
CA PHE A 74 10.08 -8.27 6.71
C PHE A 74 10.33 -7.48 8.00
N GLY A 75 10.29 -8.14 9.16
CA GLY A 75 10.67 -7.54 10.44
C GLY A 75 12.14 -7.11 10.48
N LYS A 76 13.06 -7.94 9.95
CA LYS A 76 14.49 -7.58 9.81
C LYS A 76 14.68 -6.36 8.90
N TYR A 77 13.91 -6.25 7.82
CA TYR A 77 13.96 -5.09 6.92
C TYR A 77 13.49 -3.80 7.62
N ILE A 78 12.42 -3.86 8.42
CA ILE A 78 11.96 -2.72 9.22
C ILE A 78 13.05 -2.29 10.20
N ASN A 79 13.64 -3.25 10.92
CA ASN A 79 14.71 -2.96 11.88
C ASN A 79 15.94 -2.37 11.19
N PHE A 80 16.30 -2.86 10.01
CA PHE A 80 17.36 -2.28 9.18
C PHE A 80 17.11 -0.78 8.89
N LEU A 81 15.89 -0.41 8.48
CA LEU A 81 15.56 1.00 8.21
C LEU A 81 15.58 1.86 9.48
N VAL A 82 15.09 1.33 10.60
CA VAL A 82 15.12 2.01 11.91
C VAL A 82 16.56 2.22 12.37
N SER A 83 17.38 1.18 12.30
CA SER A 83 18.81 1.24 12.61
C SER A 83 19.55 2.24 11.72
N PHE A 84 19.21 2.33 10.43
CA PHE A 84 19.81 3.33 9.55
C PHE A 84 19.46 4.78 9.95
N ILE A 85 18.21 5.06 10.32
CA ILE A 85 17.79 6.43 10.69
C ILE A 85 18.39 6.86 12.03
N TYR A 86 18.37 5.98 13.04
CA TYR A 86 18.73 6.32 14.42
C TYR A 86 20.14 5.87 14.79
N GLY A 87 20.79 5.09 13.94
CA GLY A 87 22.15 4.62 14.14
C GLY A 87 23.15 5.76 14.02
N LEU A 88 24.16 5.70 14.87
CA LEU A 88 25.37 6.50 14.72
C LEU A 88 26.23 5.82 13.66
N SER A 89 26.78 6.60 12.72
CA SER A 89 28.02 6.32 11.97
C SER A 89 28.05 5.65 10.58
N LYS A 90 26.94 5.27 9.92
CA LYS A 90 27.01 4.76 8.53
C LYS A 90 26.27 5.64 7.52
N SER A 91 27.01 6.21 6.57
CA SER A 91 26.44 6.99 5.45
C SER A 91 25.68 6.13 4.46
N LYS A 92 25.94 4.82 4.45
CA LYS A 92 25.35 3.84 3.55
C LYS A 92 25.28 2.46 4.21
N GLU A 93 24.16 1.79 4.04
CA GLU A 93 23.93 0.42 4.49
C GLU A 93 23.22 -0.42 3.43
N GLU A 94 23.28 -1.74 3.58
CA GLU A 94 22.64 -2.70 2.68
C GLU A 94 21.90 -3.80 3.43
N PHE A 95 20.79 -4.23 2.84
CA PHE A 95 19.95 -5.31 3.29
C PHE A 95 19.84 -6.35 2.19
N ASN A 96 20.47 -7.51 2.39
CA ASN A 96 20.49 -8.60 1.43
C ASN A 96 19.24 -9.49 1.63
N ILE A 97 18.57 -9.81 0.52
CA ILE A 97 17.39 -10.68 0.48
C ILE A 97 17.78 -11.90 -0.32
N GLU A 98 17.86 -13.04 0.38
CA GLU A 98 18.36 -14.30 -0.16
C GLU A 98 17.69 -14.66 -1.49
N ASN A 99 18.50 -14.97 -2.50
CA ASN A 99 18.09 -15.37 -3.85
C ASN A 99 17.21 -14.36 -4.62
N GLN A 100 17.03 -13.12 -4.13
CA GLN A 100 16.21 -12.09 -4.78
C GLN A 100 17.00 -10.83 -5.10
N GLY A 101 17.98 -10.46 -4.26
CA GLY A 101 18.85 -9.31 -4.48
C GLY A 101 19.11 -8.53 -3.20
N ARG A 102 19.18 -7.20 -3.29
CA ARG A 102 19.48 -6.35 -2.13
C ARG A 102 18.83 -4.96 -2.23
N ILE A 103 18.57 -4.39 -1.07
CA ILE A 103 18.13 -3.00 -0.92
C ILE A 103 19.25 -2.23 -0.23
N MET A 104 19.70 -1.13 -0.83
CA MET A 104 20.71 -0.25 -0.27
C MET A 104 20.08 1.08 0.13
N ILE A 105 20.53 1.65 1.24
CA ILE A 105 20.10 2.98 1.69
C ILE A 105 21.31 3.85 1.99
N SER A 106 21.23 5.14 1.65
CA SER A 106 22.34 6.08 1.90
C SER A 106 21.84 7.51 2.08
N PHE A 107 22.49 8.27 2.95
CA PHE A 107 22.28 9.72 3.02
C PHE A 107 22.85 10.38 1.76
N LEU A 108 22.04 11.22 1.11
CA LEU A 108 22.52 12.12 0.05
C LEU A 108 23.03 13.42 0.67
N ASN A 109 22.36 13.88 1.72
CA ASN A 109 22.73 14.98 2.60
C ASN A 109 21.93 14.82 3.92
N GLU A 110 21.92 15.85 4.76
CA GLU A 110 21.23 15.83 6.07
C GLU A 110 19.70 15.60 5.97
N GLU A 111 19.09 16.03 4.86
CA GLU A 111 17.63 15.98 4.68
C GLU A 111 17.15 14.82 3.82
N PHE A 112 17.97 14.37 2.87
CA PHE A 112 17.56 13.43 1.81
C PHE A 112 18.30 12.12 1.88
N ILE A 113 17.55 11.06 1.62
CA ILE A 113 17.99 9.68 1.65
C ILE A 113 17.67 9.04 0.31
N LYS A 114 18.60 8.24 -0.20
CA LYS A 114 18.43 7.44 -1.40
C LYS A 114 18.19 5.98 -1.01
N ILE A 115 17.08 5.41 -1.47
CA ILE A 115 16.85 3.96 -1.46
C ILE A 115 17.16 3.42 -2.85
N VAL A 116 17.89 2.32 -2.93
CA VAL A 116 18.22 1.61 -4.16
C VAL A 116 17.75 0.17 -4.02
N ALA A 117 16.84 -0.26 -4.89
CA ALA A 117 16.41 -1.65 -4.98
C ALA A 117 17.13 -2.31 -6.16
N ILE A 118 17.80 -3.43 -5.91
CA ILE A 118 18.49 -4.26 -6.90
C ILE A 118 17.89 -5.66 -6.86
N VAL A 119 17.36 -6.14 -7.98
CA VAL A 119 16.86 -7.51 -8.15
C VAL A 119 17.78 -8.24 -9.12
N ASN A 120 18.17 -9.47 -8.77
CA ASN A 120 19.05 -10.30 -9.58
C ASN A 120 18.23 -11.26 -10.45
N ASN A 121 18.39 -11.21 -11.77
CA ASN A 121 17.73 -12.09 -12.73
C ASN A 121 18.78 -12.77 -13.61
N ASN A 122 19.04 -14.06 -13.41
CA ASN A 122 19.72 -14.98 -14.34
C ASN A 122 20.84 -14.35 -15.22
N ASP A 123 21.73 -13.53 -14.64
CA ASP A 123 22.89 -12.82 -15.23
C ASP A 123 22.80 -11.29 -15.39
N ASN A 124 21.63 -10.68 -15.18
CA ASN A 124 21.44 -9.23 -15.17
C ASN A 124 20.85 -8.72 -13.84
N SER A 125 21.26 -7.52 -13.44
CA SER A 125 20.69 -6.86 -12.24
C SER A 125 19.87 -5.64 -12.64
N ASN A 126 18.58 -5.68 -12.32
CA ASN A 126 17.70 -4.53 -12.48
C ASN A 126 17.84 -3.63 -11.27
N LYS A 127 18.07 -2.34 -11.51
CA LYS A 127 18.31 -1.35 -10.46
C LYS A 127 17.38 -0.17 -10.62
N VAL A 128 16.63 0.11 -9.56
CA VAL A 128 15.84 1.34 -9.43
C VAL A 128 16.23 2.07 -8.15
N PHE A 129 16.00 3.36 -8.11
CA PHE A 129 16.23 4.15 -6.90
C PHE A 129 15.08 5.11 -6.63
N PHE A 130 14.98 5.57 -5.40
CA PHE A 130 14.06 6.62 -4.96
C PHE A 130 14.81 7.58 -4.05
N THR A 131 14.40 8.85 -4.08
CA THR A 131 14.88 9.85 -3.14
C THR A 131 13.71 10.22 -2.24
N LEU A 132 13.91 10.07 -0.94
CA LEU A 132 12.95 10.41 0.10
C LEU A 132 13.58 11.47 1.00
N SER A 133 12.77 12.37 1.57
CA SER A 133 13.25 13.12 2.74
C SER A 133 13.33 12.19 3.96
N LYS A 134 14.09 12.58 4.99
CA LYS A 134 14.14 11.86 6.27
C LYS A 134 12.75 11.65 6.88
N GLN A 135 11.88 12.67 6.77
CA GLN A 135 10.48 12.57 7.18
C GLN A 135 9.69 11.54 6.37
N GLU A 136 9.87 11.52 5.04
CA GLU A 136 9.21 10.53 4.18
C GLU A 136 9.67 9.10 4.49
N LEU A 137 10.96 8.91 4.84
CA LEU A 137 11.45 7.61 5.28
C LEU A 137 10.86 7.18 6.63
N LEU A 138 10.72 8.09 7.59
CA LEU A 138 10.07 7.80 8.87
C LEU A 138 8.62 7.34 8.67
N ILE A 139 7.88 8.02 7.78
CA ILE A 139 6.50 7.63 7.45
C ILE A 139 6.48 6.27 6.75
N TYR A 140 7.42 6.01 5.83
CA TYR A 140 7.55 4.70 5.20
C TYR A 140 7.77 3.60 6.25
N ILE A 141 8.68 3.79 7.19
CA ILE A 141 8.93 2.84 8.29
C ILE A 141 7.66 2.60 9.11
N GLU A 142 6.90 3.66 9.41
CA GLU A 142 5.66 3.54 10.18
C GLU A 142 4.59 2.73 9.44
N ILE A 143 4.46 2.95 8.13
CA ILE A 143 3.60 2.13 7.25
C ILE A 143 4.00 0.65 7.33
N LEU A 144 5.30 0.35 7.19
CA LEU A 144 5.80 -1.02 7.27
C LEU A 144 5.50 -1.67 8.62
N LYS A 145 5.69 -0.93 9.73
CA LYS A 145 5.36 -1.40 11.08
C LYS A 145 3.88 -1.72 11.23
N ASN A 146 3.01 -0.85 10.72
CA ASN A 146 1.56 -1.08 10.80
C ASN A 146 1.14 -2.32 10.01
N ILE A 147 1.70 -2.51 8.81
CA ILE A 147 1.50 -3.74 8.02
C ILE A 147 2.05 -4.98 8.77
N TYR A 148 3.23 -4.87 9.39
CA TYR A 148 3.86 -5.97 10.13
C TYR A 148 3.06 -6.41 11.37
N PHE A 149 2.58 -5.45 12.15
CA PHE A 149 1.77 -5.70 13.35
C PHE A 149 0.28 -5.90 13.05
N GLU A 150 -0.13 -5.84 11.77
CA GLU A 150 -1.53 -5.91 11.34
C GLU A 150 -2.42 -4.89 12.07
N ARG A 151 -1.83 -3.75 12.43
CA ARG A 151 -2.56 -2.64 13.06
C ARG A 151 -3.34 -1.93 11.99
N TYR A 152 -4.57 -1.52 12.33
CA TYR A 152 -5.31 -0.59 11.50
C TYR A 152 -4.42 0.62 11.22
N VAL A 153 -4.13 0.88 9.94
CA VAL A 153 -3.28 1.99 9.55
C VAL A 153 -4.12 3.26 9.63
N ASP A 154 -4.22 3.83 10.83
CA ASP A 154 -4.73 5.18 10.98
C ASP A 154 -3.61 6.16 10.61
N ILE A 155 -3.29 6.24 9.30
CA ILE A 155 -2.27 7.13 8.71
C ILE A 155 -2.49 8.59 9.18
N TYR A 156 -3.72 8.91 9.60
CA TYR A 156 -4.18 10.21 10.03
C TYR A 156 -3.75 10.62 11.43
N SER A 157 -3.32 9.69 12.30
CA SER A 157 -2.98 10.01 13.70
C SER A 157 -1.63 10.70 13.87
N ASN A 158 -0.64 10.45 13.00
CA ASN A 158 0.66 11.14 13.00
C ASN A 158 0.76 12.30 11.99
N TYR A 159 -0.34 12.61 11.28
CA TYR A 159 -0.41 13.62 10.23
C TYR A 159 -1.34 14.77 10.60
N GLN A 160 -1.27 15.25 11.86
CA GLN A 160 -1.94 16.50 12.25
C GLN A 160 -1.24 17.71 11.62
N MET A 161 -1.53 17.96 10.35
CA MET A 161 -1.50 19.28 9.73
C MET A 161 -2.81 19.44 8.97
N ASN A 162 -3.76 20.11 9.63
CA ASN A 162 -4.90 20.88 9.13
C ASN A 162 -5.52 20.45 7.77
N TYR A 163 -6.79 20.03 7.88
CA TYR A 163 -7.90 19.99 6.89
C TYR A 163 -8.45 18.60 6.49
N LEU A 164 -9.70 18.40 6.94
CA LEU A 164 -10.83 17.55 6.47
C LEU A 164 -10.66 16.02 6.56
N VAL A 165 -11.09 15.39 7.66
CA VAL A 165 -12.46 14.93 7.97
C VAL A 165 -12.96 13.87 6.97
N ASN A 166 -13.00 12.61 7.42
CA ASN A 166 -13.56 11.41 6.75
C ASN A 166 -13.13 11.20 5.28
N PRO A 167 -12.53 10.06 4.91
CA PRO A 167 -12.11 9.79 3.52
C PRO A 167 -13.25 9.75 2.49
N ILE A 168 -14.51 9.86 2.96
CA ILE A 168 -15.75 9.91 2.19
C ILE A 168 -16.63 10.94 2.92
N THR A 169 -17.03 12.02 2.24
CA THR A 169 -17.98 13.00 2.79
C THR A 169 -19.29 12.32 3.20
N LYS A 170 -20.07 12.94 4.09
CA LYS A 170 -21.40 12.40 4.48
C LYS A 170 -22.28 12.16 3.25
N GLU A 171 -22.15 13.03 2.25
CA GLU A 171 -22.87 12.94 0.98
C GLU A 171 -22.38 11.78 0.10
N GLU A 172 -21.07 11.62 -0.09
CA GLU A 172 -20.53 10.48 -0.85
C GLU A 172 -20.87 9.13 -0.19
N ARG A 173 -20.90 9.07 1.14
CA ARG A 173 -21.32 7.87 1.87
C ARG A 173 -22.80 7.56 1.65
N LYS A 174 -23.64 8.60 1.66
CA LYS A 174 -25.06 8.49 1.31
C LYS A 174 -25.22 7.96 -0.11
N ASN A 175 -24.46 8.49 -1.06
CA ASN A 175 -24.50 8.09 -2.47
C ASN A 175 -24.05 6.63 -2.70
N ILE A 176 -22.97 6.20 -2.05
CA ILE A 176 -22.49 4.80 -2.13
C ILE A 176 -23.53 3.85 -1.52
N TYR A 177 -24.10 4.21 -0.38
CA TYR A 177 -25.11 3.39 0.27
C TYR A 177 -26.38 3.27 -0.57
N VAL A 178 -26.88 4.38 -1.14
CA VAL A 178 -28.01 4.36 -2.08
C VAL A 178 -27.69 3.54 -3.33
N GLY A 179 -26.47 3.65 -3.87
CA GLY A 179 -26.03 2.84 -5.00
C GLY A 179 -26.03 1.34 -4.71
N ALA A 180 -25.62 0.93 -3.50
CA ALA A 180 -25.71 -0.46 -3.05
C ALA A 180 -27.17 -0.92 -2.90
N LEU A 181 -28.05 -0.09 -2.35
CA LEU A 181 -29.48 -0.41 -2.22
C LEU A 181 -30.14 -0.61 -3.59
N TYR A 182 -29.81 0.19 -4.60
CA TYR A 182 -30.31 -0.02 -5.96
C TYR A 182 -29.81 -1.35 -6.56
N ALA A 183 -28.54 -1.69 -6.37
CA ALA A 183 -28.02 -2.99 -6.81
C ALA A 183 -28.73 -4.18 -6.13
N PHE A 184 -29.09 -4.04 -4.85
CA PHE A 184 -29.88 -5.04 -4.14
C PHE A 184 -31.34 -5.09 -4.61
N ILE A 185 -31.92 -3.95 -5.01
CA ILE A 185 -33.26 -3.91 -5.62
C ILE A 185 -33.28 -4.66 -6.95
N ASP A 186 -32.29 -4.43 -7.82
CA ASP A 186 -32.19 -5.13 -9.09
C ASP A 186 -32.08 -6.64 -8.88
N SER A 187 -31.27 -7.07 -7.90
CA SER A 187 -31.18 -8.47 -7.49
C SER A 187 -32.51 -9.02 -6.93
N ALA A 188 -33.25 -8.24 -6.15
CA ALA A 188 -34.56 -8.66 -5.63
C ALA A 188 -35.59 -8.81 -6.77
N LEU A 189 -35.57 -7.92 -7.77
CA LEU A 189 -36.40 -8.01 -8.96
C LEU A 189 -36.07 -9.25 -9.79
N ASP A 190 -34.79 -9.51 -10.03
CA ASP A 190 -34.32 -10.70 -10.75
C ASP A 190 -34.78 -12.00 -10.06
N ASN A 191 -34.76 -12.01 -8.72
CA ASN A 191 -35.17 -13.14 -7.89
C ASN A 191 -36.68 -13.20 -7.60
N ARG A 192 -37.47 -12.21 -8.05
CA ARG A 192 -38.91 -12.06 -7.75
C ARG A 192 -39.22 -12.07 -6.24
N ASP A 193 -38.33 -11.51 -5.44
CA ASP A 193 -38.49 -11.37 -3.99
C ASP A 193 -39.22 -10.05 -3.67
N GLU A 194 -40.55 -10.14 -3.56
CA GLU A 194 -41.42 -8.99 -3.33
C GLU A 194 -41.19 -8.34 -1.95
N ASP A 195 -40.89 -9.14 -0.93
CA ASP A 195 -40.68 -8.66 0.44
C ASP A 195 -39.39 -7.87 0.54
N MET A 196 -38.29 -8.39 -0.04
CA MET A 196 -37.00 -7.70 -0.08
C MET A 196 -37.08 -6.44 -0.93
N PHE A 197 -37.75 -6.51 -2.10
CA PHE A 197 -37.97 -5.34 -2.95
C PHE A 197 -38.71 -4.22 -2.21
N TYR A 198 -39.78 -4.55 -1.48
CA TYR A 198 -40.57 -3.58 -0.73
C TYR A 198 -39.76 -2.93 0.41
N GLN A 199 -38.99 -3.73 1.16
CA GLN A 199 -38.16 -3.23 2.26
C GLN A 199 -37.07 -2.27 1.77
N LEU A 200 -36.35 -2.65 0.71
CA LEU A 200 -35.30 -1.82 0.12
C LEU A 200 -35.87 -0.54 -0.49
N SER A 201 -37.01 -0.62 -1.17
CA SER A 201 -37.70 0.55 -1.73
C SER A 201 -38.11 1.56 -0.65
N LYS A 202 -38.60 1.08 0.50
CA LYS A 202 -38.95 1.91 1.65
C LYS A 202 -37.71 2.58 2.25
N GLU A 203 -36.61 1.86 2.36
CA GLU A 203 -35.35 2.38 2.88
C GLU A 203 -34.77 3.47 1.97
N ILE A 204 -34.74 3.25 0.65
CA ILE A 204 -34.33 4.28 -0.33
C ILE A 204 -35.21 5.53 -0.21
N ASN A 205 -36.53 5.38 -0.13
CA ASN A 205 -37.45 6.51 0.04
C ASN A 205 -37.20 7.27 1.35
N THR A 206 -36.83 6.57 2.42
CA THR A 206 -36.50 7.20 3.71
C THR A 206 -35.20 8.01 3.61
N ILE A 207 -34.24 7.55 2.82
CA ILE A 207 -32.95 8.21 2.62
C ILE A 207 -33.08 9.41 1.65
N LEU A 208 -33.93 9.33 0.63
CA LEU A 208 -34.12 10.41 -0.35
C LEU A 208 -34.98 11.55 0.19
N ASN A 209 -35.90 11.27 1.11
CA ASN A 209 -36.79 12.27 1.72
C ASN A 209 -36.21 12.93 3.00
N ASN A 210 -35.00 12.54 3.43
CA ASN A 210 -34.24 13.13 4.54
C ASN A 210 -32.93 13.77 4.05
#